data_AF-A0A401WAL8-F1
#
_entry.id   AF-A0A401WAL8-F1
#
_cell.length_a   1.000
_cell.length_b   1.000
_cell.length_c   1.000
_cell.angle_alpha   90.00
_cell.angle_beta   90.00
_cell.angle_gamma   90.00
#
_symmetry.space_group_name_H-M   'P 1'
#
loop_
_entity.id
_entity.type
_entity.pdbx_description
1 polymer ?
#
loop_
_entity_poly.entity_id
_entity_poly.type
_entity_poly.pdbx_seq_one_letter_code
_entity_poly.pdbx_strand_id
1 'polypeptide(L)'
;MTGERCGASLRLLPWTTPEGKACYLSTDDAESLLSLLADEAEEEVLKAAEELVAADAGPRRLLGALRDVLRVAVSRGARLVQAEAQPCEHGVTERCEGKTYCGGCRRQIYL
;
A
#
# COMPACT_ATOMS: atom_id res chain seq x y z
N MET A 1 13.94 -28.49 -5.36
CA MET A 1 12.58 -28.23 -4.84
C MET A 1 12.67 -27.08 -3.83
N THR A 2 12.97 -25.88 -4.32
CA THR A 2 12.93 -24.64 -3.55
C THR A 2 11.64 -23.95 -3.93
N GLY A 3 10.69 -23.86 -2.99
CA GLY A 3 9.49 -23.07 -3.17
C GLY A 3 9.88 -21.60 -3.19
N GLU A 4 10.08 -21.05 -4.40
CA GLU A 4 10.36 -19.64 -4.60
C GLU A 4 9.14 -18.79 -4.23
N ARG A 5 9.36 -17.86 -3.31
CA ARG A 5 8.36 -16.95 -2.78
C ARG A 5 7.93 -15.97 -3.88
N CYS A 6 6.65 -16.05 -4.29
CA CYS A 6 5.96 -15.00 -5.03
C CYS A 6 6.17 -13.66 -4.31
N GLY A 7 6.77 -12.68 -4.99
CA GLY A 7 7.00 -11.34 -4.45
C GLY A 7 5.68 -10.62 -4.22
N ALA A 8 5.22 -10.60 -2.98
CA ALA A 8 4.09 -9.78 -2.54
C ALA A 8 4.43 -8.29 -2.68
N SER A 9 3.49 -7.48 -3.15
CA SER A 9 3.56 -6.03 -3.02
C SER A 9 3.53 -5.67 -1.54
N LEU A 10 4.66 -5.14 -1.04
CA LEU A 10 4.78 -4.72 0.36
C LEU A 10 4.07 -3.38 0.57
N ARG A 11 2.99 -3.41 1.33
CA ARG A 11 2.24 -2.22 1.74
C ARG A 11 2.80 -1.67 3.05
N LEU A 12 3.14 -0.39 3.09
CA LEU A 12 3.51 0.29 4.33
C LEU A 12 2.28 0.44 5.24
N LEU A 13 2.39 0.07 6.51
CA LEU A 13 1.30 0.23 7.48
C LEU A 13 1.39 1.59 8.20
N PRO A 14 0.26 2.13 8.70
CA PRO A 14 0.26 3.42 9.37
C PRO A 14 0.97 3.43 10.74
N TRP A 15 1.20 2.25 11.34
CA TRP A 15 1.94 2.09 12.60
C TRP A 15 3.38 1.61 12.41
N THR A 16 4.20 1.81 13.44
CA THR A 16 5.56 1.28 13.54
C THR A 16 5.60 0.02 14.39
N THR A 17 6.72 -0.71 14.32
CA THR A 17 7.04 -1.72 15.33
C THR A 17 7.26 -1.04 16.69
N PRO A 18 7.25 -1.80 17.81
CA PRO A 18 7.59 -1.27 19.14
C PRO A 18 8.97 -0.58 19.18
N GLU A 19 9.91 -1.00 18.34
CA GLU A 19 11.25 -0.42 18.20
C GLU A 19 11.27 0.82 17.28
N GLY A 20 10.10 1.27 16.80
CA GLY A 20 9.96 2.43 15.93
C GLY A 20 10.30 2.19 14.47
N LYS A 21 10.44 0.93 14.02
CA LYS A 21 10.75 0.60 12.62
C LYS A 21 9.49 0.62 11.75
N ALA A 22 9.65 0.91 10.46
CA ALA A 22 8.56 0.81 9.50
C ALA A 22 8.01 -0.63 9.47
N CYS A 23 6.68 -0.76 9.42
CA CYS A 23 6.00 -2.04 9.37
C CYS A 23 5.36 -2.22 7.99
N TYR A 24 5.46 -3.43 7.41
CA TYR A 24 4.96 -3.73 6.09
C TYR A 24 4.00 -4.92 6.13
N LEU A 25 2.92 -4.81 5.39
CA LEU A 25 1.99 -5.88 5.08
C LEU A 25 2.36 -6.49 3.73
N SER A 26 2.46 -7.81 3.70
CA SER A 26 2.73 -8.61 2.51
C SER A 26 1.46 -9.37 2.15
N THR A 27 0.77 -8.97 1.08
CA THR A 27 -0.40 -9.70 0.56
C THR A 27 -0.20 -10.05 -0.91
N ASP A 28 -0.87 -11.11 -1.35
CA ASP A 28 -0.97 -11.52 -2.76
C ASP A 28 -2.17 -10.89 -3.49
N ASP A 29 -3.06 -10.22 -2.74
CA ASP A 29 -4.24 -9.52 -3.24
C ASP A 29 -4.43 -8.16 -2.55
N ALA A 30 -4.63 -7.11 -3.35
CA ALA A 30 -4.89 -5.75 -2.89
C ALA A 30 -6.30 -5.61 -2.26
N GLU A 31 -7.23 -6.50 -2.60
CA GLU A 31 -8.60 -6.53 -2.06
C GLU A 31 -8.75 -7.55 -0.91
N SER A 32 -7.64 -8.11 -0.42
CA SER A 32 -7.66 -9.04 0.70
C SER A 32 -8.22 -8.38 1.98
N LEU A 33 -8.79 -9.18 2.89
CA LEU A 33 -9.28 -8.69 4.17
C LEU A 33 -8.25 -7.85 4.94
N LEU A 34 -6.97 -8.25 4.90
CA LEU A 34 -5.89 -7.50 5.57
C LEU A 34 -5.59 -6.17 4.89
N SER A 35 -5.72 -6.11 3.56
CA SER A 35 -5.58 -4.86 2.82
C SER A 35 -6.72 -3.91 3.16
N LEU A 36 -7.97 -4.39 3.17
CA LEU A 36 -9.14 -3.59 3.56
C LEU A 36 -9.01 -3.07 5.00
N LEU A 37 -8.58 -3.90 5.94
CA LEU A 37 -8.30 -3.47 7.32
C LEU A 37 -7.19 -2.42 7.39
N ALA A 38 -6.18 -2.52 6.53
CA ALA A 38 -5.14 -1.50 6.44
C ALA A 38 -5.68 -0.19 5.84
N ASP A 39 -6.65 -0.24 4.92
CA ASP A 39 -7.33 0.95 4.40
C ASP A 39 -8.20 1.62 5.47
N GLU A 40 -8.95 0.83 6.25
CA GLU A 40 -9.70 1.34 7.41
C GLU A 40 -8.78 2.02 8.43
N ALA A 41 -7.64 1.41 8.76
CA ALA A 41 -6.69 2.00 9.70
C ALA A 41 -6.04 3.28 9.15
N GLU A 42 -5.76 3.35 7.85
CA GLU A 42 -5.30 4.58 7.20
C GLU A 42 -6.36 5.68 7.32
N GLU A 43 -7.64 5.35 7.13
CA GLU A 43 -8.74 6.30 7.23
C GLU A 43 -8.92 6.86 8.65
N GLU A 44 -8.82 6.00 9.68
CA GLU A 44 -8.88 6.44 11.08
C GLU A 44 -7.74 7.40 11.44
N VAL A 45 -6.54 7.21 10.86
CA VAL A 45 -5.43 8.17 11.04
C VAL A 45 -5.76 9.53 10.42
N LEU A 46 -6.35 9.55 9.23
CA LEU A 46 -6.74 10.80 8.56
C LEU A 46 -7.82 11.53 9.36
N LYS A 47 -8.85 10.81 9.81
CA LYS A 47 -9.92 11.37 10.64
C LYS A 47 -9.39 11.94 11.96
N ALA A 48 -8.50 11.23 12.64
CA ALA A 48 -7.87 11.73 13.86
C ALA A 48 -7.06 13.03 13.60
N ALA A 49 -6.40 13.13 12.45
CA ALA A 49 -5.71 14.36 12.06
C ALA A 49 -6.69 15.51 11.77
N GLU A 50 -7.81 15.24 11.11
CA GLU A 50 -8.87 16.23 10.86
C GLU A 50 -9.45 16.78 12.18
N GLU A 51 -9.72 15.90 13.15
CA GLU A 51 -10.20 16.30 14.48
C GLU A 51 -9.21 17.23 15.19
N LEU A 52 -7.89 16.98 15.05
CA LEU A 52 -6.86 17.84 15.62
C LEU A 52 -6.78 19.21 14.94
N VAL A 53 -6.99 19.26 13.62
CA VAL A 53 -7.06 20.53 12.87
C VAL A 53 -8.31 21.31 13.28
N ALA A 54 -9.47 20.65 13.36
CA ALA A 54 -10.72 21.29 13.76
C ALA A 54 -10.70 21.82 15.20
N ALA A 55 -9.96 21.16 16.08
CA ALA A 55 -9.77 21.59 17.46
C ALA A 55 -8.70 22.69 17.65
N ASP A 56 -8.11 23.20 16.57
CA ASP A 56 -6.94 24.11 16.60
C ASP A 56 -5.86 23.61 17.58
N ALA A 57 -5.56 22.31 17.48
CA ALA A 57 -4.65 21.67 18.41
C ALA A 57 -3.26 22.32 18.34
N GLY A 58 -2.62 22.48 19.49
CA GLY A 58 -1.29 23.08 19.55
C GLY A 58 -0.26 22.40 18.64
N PRO A 59 0.80 23.10 18.22
CA PRO A 59 1.71 22.70 17.15
C PRO A 59 2.40 21.34 17.38
N ARG A 60 2.62 20.95 18.65
CA ARG A 60 3.20 19.63 18.98
C ARG A 60 2.29 18.47 18.58
N ARG A 61 0.96 18.61 18.79
CA ARG A 61 -0.01 17.57 18.44
C ARG A 61 -0.19 17.50 16.92
N LEU A 62 -0.27 18.67 16.26
CA LEU A 62 -0.33 18.75 14.79
C LEU A 62 0.91 18.18 14.12
N LEU A 63 2.11 18.41 14.67
CA LEU A 63 3.34 17.82 14.13
C LEU A 63 3.33 16.28 14.23
N GLY A 64 2.78 15.73 15.31
CA GLY A 64 2.56 14.29 15.44
C GLY A 64 1.64 13.76 14.34
N ALA A 65 0.45 14.35 14.22
CA ALA A 65 -0.53 13.98 13.22
C ALA A 65 0.01 14.10 11.78
N LEU A 66 0.78 15.15 11.48
CA LEU A 66 1.39 15.34 10.17
C LEU A 66 2.36 14.20 9.82
N ARG A 67 3.13 13.69 10.80
CA ARG A 67 4.02 12.54 10.57
C ARG A 67 3.23 11.28 10.21
N ASP A 68 2.08 11.08 10.86
CA ASP A 68 1.22 9.93 10.60
C ASP A 68 0.52 10.06 9.24
N VAL A 69 -0.01 11.24 8.90
CA VAL A 69 -0.59 11.55 7.58
C VAL A 69 0.44 11.36 6.46
N LEU A 70 1.68 11.81 6.65
CA LEU A 70 2.74 11.60 5.66
C LEU A 70 3.02 10.11 5.42
N ARG A 71 2.91 9.27 6.46
CA ARG A 71 3.06 7.81 6.31
C ARG A 71 1.91 7.22 5.49
N VAL A 72 0.68 7.64 5.74
CA VAL A 72 -0.50 7.25 4.93
C VAL A 72 -0.33 7.68 3.48
N ALA A 73 0.12 8.91 3.24
CA ALA A 73 0.36 9.44 1.90
C ALA A 73 1.41 8.62 1.14
N VAL A 74 2.52 8.24 1.78
CA VAL A 74 3.54 7.36 1.19
C VAL A 74 2.97 5.98 0.88
N SER A 75 2.21 5.39 1.81
CA SER A 75 1.56 4.09 1.63
C SER A 75 0.62 4.09 0.42
N ARG A 76 -0.30 5.07 0.34
CA ARG A 76 -1.25 5.21 -0.78
C ARG A 76 -0.54 5.51 -2.10
N GLY A 77 0.45 6.42 -2.08
CA GLY A 77 1.23 6.79 -3.27
C GLY A 77 1.99 5.62 -3.90
N ALA A 78 2.54 4.72 -3.08
CA ALA A 78 3.21 3.52 -3.59
C ALA A 78 2.26 2.60 -4.37
N ARG A 79 0.95 2.59 -4.05
CA ARG A 79 -0.07 1.76 -4.73
C ARG A 79 -0.56 2.37 -6.04
N LEU A 80 -0.52 3.71 -6.18
CA LEU A 80 -0.97 4.40 -7.41
C LEU A 80 -0.11 4.05 -8.62
N VAL A 81 1.22 4.00 -8.45
CA VAL A 81 2.16 3.65 -9.52
C VAL A 81 1.95 2.22 -10.04
N GLN A 82 1.43 1.33 -9.19
CA GLN A 82 1.11 -0.05 -9.58
C GLN A 82 -0.18 -0.14 -10.43
N ALA A 83 -1.13 0.78 -10.22
CA ALA A 83 -2.41 0.80 -10.92
C ALA A 83 -2.33 1.41 -12.34
N GLU A 84 -1.33 2.26 -12.62
CA GLU A 84 -1.21 3.00 -13.89
C GLU A 84 -0.52 2.22 -15.04
N ALA A 85 -0.16 0.95 -14.86
CA ALA A 85 0.41 0.16 -15.94
C ALA A 85 -0.64 -0.14 -17.03
N GLN A 86 -0.51 0.51 -18.19
CA GLN A 86 -1.41 0.36 -19.35
C GLN A 86 -1.59 -1.13 -19.73
N PRO A 87 -2.84 -1.66 -19.75
CA PRO A 87 -3.09 -3.04 -20.15
C PRO A 87 -2.78 -3.24 -21.64
N CYS A 88 -2.05 -4.32 -21.97
CA CYS A 88 -1.82 -4.76 -23.34
C CYS A 88 -3.13 -5.31 -23.96
N GLU A 89 -3.31 -5.17 -25.28
CA GLU A 89 -4.53 -5.61 -26.00
C GLU A 89 -4.78 -7.14 -26.03
N HIS A 90 -3.82 -7.96 -25.58
CA HIS A 90 -3.91 -9.41 -25.75
C HIS A 90 -4.83 -10.10 -24.74
N GLY A 91 -5.23 -9.45 -23.63
CA GLY A 91 -6.25 -9.91 -22.67
C GLY A 91 -5.97 -11.23 -21.93
N VAL A 92 -4.99 -12.03 -22.37
CA VAL A 92 -4.57 -13.28 -21.75
C VAL A 92 -3.49 -12.96 -20.73
N THR A 93 -3.78 -13.19 -19.45
CA THR A 93 -2.85 -12.96 -18.36
C THR A 93 -2.27 -14.29 -17.88
N GLU A 94 -0.95 -14.41 -17.87
CA GLU A 94 -0.21 -15.54 -17.33
C GLU A 94 0.58 -15.08 -16.11
N ARG A 95 0.58 -15.88 -15.04
CA ARG A 95 1.39 -15.58 -13.84
C ARG A 95 2.69 -16.35 -13.91
N CYS A 96 3.82 -15.65 -13.87
CA CYS A 96 5.15 -16.24 -13.79
C CYS A 96 5.95 -15.50 -12.72
N GLU A 97 6.57 -16.21 -11.77
CA GLU A 97 7.43 -15.61 -10.73
C GLU A 97 6.77 -14.47 -9.93
N GLY A 98 5.45 -14.53 -9.71
CA GLY A 98 4.70 -13.50 -8.99
C GLY A 98 4.40 -12.22 -9.79
N LYS A 99 4.86 -12.16 -11.04
CA LYS A 99 4.53 -11.09 -11.98
C LYS A 99 3.41 -11.56 -12.91
N THR A 100 2.46 -10.66 -13.18
CA THR A 100 1.44 -10.91 -14.19
C THR A 100 2.03 -10.49 -15.53
N TYR A 101 2.03 -11.40 -16.50
CA TYR A 101 2.49 -11.16 -17.85
C TYR A 101 1.35 -11.32 -18.83
N CYS A 102 1.44 -10.56 -19.90
CA CYS A 102 0.60 -10.72 -21.08
C CYS A 102 1.03 -12.01 -21.78
N GLY A 103 0.19 -13.05 -21.83
CA GLY A 103 0.49 -14.33 -22.50
C GLY A 103 0.77 -14.14 -24.01
N GLY A 104 0.24 -13.08 -24.62
CA GLY A 104 0.51 -12.74 -26.02
C GLY A 104 1.87 -12.08 -26.27
N CYS A 105 2.25 -11.07 -25.50
CA CYS A 105 3.46 -10.27 -25.78
C CYS A 105 4.56 -10.38 -24.72
N ARG A 106 4.36 -11.21 -23.68
CA ARG A 106 5.25 -11.42 -22.53
C ARG A 106 5.67 -10.14 -21.79
N ARG A 107 4.95 -9.03 -22.00
CA ARG A 107 5.13 -7.81 -21.22
C ARG A 107 4.50 -7.99 -19.85
N GLN A 108 5.16 -7.49 -18.82
CA GLN A 108 4.59 -7.43 -17.48
C GLN A 108 3.38 -6.48 -17.50
N ILE A 109 2.24 -6.95 -17.03
CA ILE A 109 1.01 -6.18 -16.81
C ILE A 109 1.00 -5.91 -15.31
N TYR A 110 0.92 -4.64 -14.90
CA TYR A 110 1.17 -4.13 -13.54
C TYR A 110 2.66 -4.03 -13.15
N LEU A 111 3.07 -2.81 -12.77
CA LEU A 111 4.39 -2.50 -12.20
C LEU A 111 4.50 -3.03 -10.76
#